data_AF-A0A1V6TPZ7-F1
#
_entry.id   AF-A0A1V6TPZ7-F1
#
_cell.length_a   1.000
_cell.length_b   1.000
_cell.length_c   1.000
_cell.angle_alpha   90.00
_cell.angle_beta   90.00
_cell.angle_gamma   90.00
#
_symmetry.space_group_name_H-M   'P 1'
#
loop_
_entity.id
_entity.type
_entity.pdbx_description
1 polymer ?
#
loop_
_entity_poly.entity_id
_entity_poly.type
_entity_poly.pdbx_seq_one_letter_code
_entity_poly.pdbx_strand_id
1 'polypeptide(L)'
;MRSTLRLSFLAILATCASAFARPTVFARNSLIEAVNTLECRCGSAEFLTLPHANITAREKARQCSSYKLIDARGTTEPQGVSIMFYPMIKNILANISGGVSLPVEYPAGTAQNTTTGENFVLDIIREGLHQCPGQKYALFGYSQGATLMLRVLNRLDHRALSLVKSVILVGNPYRTPGKLSSVNEKGQRDYSDSVGIFTSSALAENKSAAVPQLSVDIDRSGKVLDYCLAGDGVCSYNSACPCQTPAGHLSYGLVDTVQTTAFEHVVSRIKGGSK
;
A
#
# COMPACT_ATOMS: atom_id res chain seq x y z
N MET A 1 -31.62 -19.69 57.47
CA MET A 1 -31.00 -21.02 57.76
C MET A 1 -30.92 -21.79 56.45
N ARG A 2 -29.70 -22.01 55.93
CA ARG A 2 -29.12 -23.32 55.61
C ARG A 2 -30.08 -24.29 54.89
N SER A 3 -29.77 -24.68 53.65
CA SER A 3 -29.02 -25.92 53.42
C SER A 3 -28.83 -26.17 51.93
N THR A 4 -27.57 -26.12 51.50
CA THR A 4 -27.03 -26.76 50.30
C THR A 4 -27.05 -28.28 50.47
N LEU A 5 -27.40 -29.03 49.43
CA LEU A 5 -27.31 -30.50 49.42
C LEU A 5 -26.00 -30.89 48.71
N ARG A 6 -25.11 -31.51 49.48
CA ARG A 6 -23.91 -32.24 49.02
C ARG A 6 -24.30 -33.70 48.77
N LEU A 7 -23.73 -34.30 47.72
CA LEU A 7 -23.27 -35.70 47.69
C LEU A 7 -21.85 -35.60 47.08
N SER A 8 -20.73 -35.87 47.76
CA SER A 8 -20.24 -37.15 48.34
C SER A 8 -19.95 -38.18 47.24
N PHE A 9 -18.80 -38.83 47.08
CA PHE A 9 -17.60 -39.09 47.90
C PHE A 9 -16.62 -39.85 46.98
N LEU A 10 -15.30 -39.62 47.01
CA LEU A 10 -14.29 -40.65 47.34
C LEU A 10 -12.87 -40.03 47.35
N ALA A 11 -12.25 -40.10 48.52
CA ALA A 11 -10.83 -39.86 48.74
C ALA A 11 -10.08 -41.20 48.67
N ILE A 12 -8.77 -41.17 48.41
CA ILE A 12 -7.73 -41.84 49.21
C ILE A 12 -6.36 -41.26 48.78
N LEU A 13 -5.65 -40.73 49.78
CA LEU A 13 -4.23 -40.35 49.75
C LEU A 13 -3.34 -41.61 49.82
N ALA A 14 -2.16 -41.56 49.22
CA ALA A 14 -0.91 -41.89 49.94
C ALA A 14 0.33 -41.43 49.15
N THR A 15 1.18 -40.74 49.88
CA THR A 15 2.48 -40.12 49.58
C THR A 15 3.62 -41.13 49.40
N CYS A 16 4.67 -40.78 48.64
CA CYS A 16 6.05 -41.06 49.07
C CYS A 16 7.06 -40.11 48.40
N ALA A 17 8.23 -40.03 49.03
CA ALA A 17 9.11 -38.87 49.10
C ALA A 17 10.05 -38.63 47.91
N SER A 18 10.52 -37.39 47.87
CA SER A 18 11.64 -36.85 47.12
C SER A 18 12.95 -37.62 47.35
N ALA A 19 13.67 -37.93 46.26
CA ALA A 19 15.10 -38.21 46.30
C ALA A 19 15.81 -37.38 45.21
N PHE A 20 16.82 -36.64 45.67
CA PHE A 20 17.72 -35.82 44.87
C PHE A 20 18.60 -36.67 43.95
N ALA A 21 18.72 -36.28 42.68
CA ALA A 21 19.89 -36.57 41.86
C ALA A 21 20.17 -35.37 40.93
N ARG A 22 21.38 -34.80 41.00
CA ARG A 22 21.97 -33.87 40.01
C ARG A 22 23.04 -34.66 39.19
N PRO A 23 23.64 -34.10 38.12
CA PRO A 23 23.13 -34.12 36.75
C PRO A 23 24.14 -34.78 35.79
N THR A 24 23.70 -35.65 34.89
CA THR A 24 24.56 -36.05 33.75
C THR A 24 24.34 -35.10 32.60
N VAL A 25 25.33 -34.23 32.38
CA VAL A 25 25.53 -33.45 31.16
C VAL A 25 25.64 -34.40 29.98
N PHE A 26 24.66 -34.33 29.07
CA PHE A 26 24.90 -34.61 27.66
C PHE A 26 24.22 -33.53 26.84
N ALA A 27 25.04 -32.75 26.16
CA ALA A 27 24.65 -31.70 25.25
C ALA A 27 23.97 -32.28 24.01
N ARG A 28 22.91 -31.63 23.53
CA ARG A 28 22.94 -30.86 22.27
C ARG A 28 21.59 -30.20 22.02
N ASN A 29 21.68 -28.90 21.79
CA ASN A 29 20.74 -27.99 21.15
C ASN A 29 19.48 -28.61 20.53
N SER A 30 18.34 -28.10 20.94
CA SER A 30 17.25 -27.80 20.01
C SER A 30 16.72 -26.42 20.38
N LEU A 31 17.48 -25.42 19.93
CA LEU A 31 16.97 -24.06 19.80
C LEU A 31 15.81 -24.10 18.81
N ILE A 32 14.78 -23.36 19.19
CA ILE A 32 13.60 -22.97 18.45
C ILE A 32 13.97 -22.65 16.99
N GLU A 33 13.42 -23.42 16.05
CA GLU A 33 13.11 -22.91 14.72
C GLU A 33 11.60 -23.04 14.54
N ALA A 34 10.86 -22.08 15.10
CA ALA A 34 9.62 -21.67 14.47
C ALA A 34 10.04 -21.00 13.16
N VAL A 35 10.26 -21.80 12.12
CA VAL A 35 10.29 -21.32 10.75
C VAL A 35 8.90 -20.73 10.55
N ASN A 36 8.79 -19.42 10.69
CA ASN A 36 7.60 -18.69 10.33
C ASN A 36 7.58 -18.73 8.80
N THR A 37 7.16 -19.88 8.24
CA THR A 37 6.88 -20.01 6.82
C THR A 37 5.89 -18.91 6.54
N LEU A 38 6.31 -17.91 5.76
CA LEU A 38 5.48 -16.81 5.31
C LEU A 38 4.31 -17.44 4.56
N GLU A 39 3.22 -17.70 5.28
CA GLU A 39 2.13 -18.54 4.81
C GLU A 39 1.44 -17.76 3.68
N CYS A 40 1.59 -18.24 2.45
CA CYS A 40 0.95 -17.65 1.28
C CYS A 40 -0.57 -17.74 1.47
N ARG A 41 -1.22 -16.59 1.68
CA ARG A 41 -2.68 -16.49 1.83
C ARG A 41 -3.27 -15.98 0.53
N CYS A 42 -4.15 -16.75 -0.08
CA CYS A 42 -4.93 -16.27 -1.24
C CYS A 42 -6.05 -15.37 -0.73
N GLY A 43 -6.22 -14.20 -1.34
CA GLY A 43 -7.34 -13.31 -1.04
C GLY A 43 -8.49 -13.53 -2.01
N SER A 44 -9.71 -13.17 -1.61
CA SER A 44 -10.81 -12.98 -2.56
C SER A 44 -11.23 -11.51 -2.57
N ALA A 45 -11.52 -10.99 -3.76
CA ALA A 45 -11.96 -9.60 -3.93
C ALA A 45 -13.36 -9.35 -3.32
N GLU A 46 -14.11 -10.42 -3.06
CA GLU A 46 -15.45 -10.39 -2.46
C GLU A 46 -15.45 -9.86 -1.02
N PHE A 47 -14.32 -9.94 -0.31
CA PHE A 47 -14.20 -9.41 1.05
C PHE A 47 -13.98 -7.90 1.12
N LEU A 48 -13.92 -7.21 -0.03
CA LEU A 48 -13.71 -5.78 -0.07
C LEU A 48 -15.07 -5.06 -0.05
N THR A 49 -15.61 -4.86 1.15
CA THR A 49 -16.87 -4.14 1.38
C THR A 49 -16.69 -2.62 1.44
N LEU A 50 -15.52 -2.10 1.05
CA LEU A 50 -15.27 -0.67 1.03
C LEU A 50 -16.03 -0.03 -0.14
N PRO A 51 -16.65 1.14 0.06
CA PRO A 51 -17.41 1.80 -0.98
C PRO A 51 -16.48 2.24 -2.11
N HIS A 52 -16.79 1.82 -3.33
CA HIS A 52 -16.20 2.39 -4.52
C HIS A 52 -17.08 3.57 -4.97
N ALA A 53 -16.73 4.77 -4.54
CA ALA A 53 -17.55 5.96 -4.75
C ALA A 53 -16.72 7.22 -4.92
N ASN A 54 -17.26 8.18 -5.66
CA ASN A 54 -16.69 9.51 -5.73
C ASN A 54 -16.96 10.25 -4.41
N ILE A 55 -15.90 10.72 -3.75
CA ILE A 55 -16.03 11.53 -2.52
C ILE A 55 -16.38 12.98 -2.85
N THR A 56 -15.80 13.52 -3.94
CA THR A 56 -16.15 14.84 -4.48
C THR A 56 -16.93 14.67 -5.78
N ALA A 57 -18.00 15.45 -5.97
CA ALA A 57 -18.73 15.47 -7.22
C ALA A 57 -17.78 15.84 -8.39
N ARG A 58 -17.91 15.13 -9.52
CA ARG A 58 -17.01 15.23 -10.68
C ARG A 58 -16.76 16.68 -11.13
N GLU A 59 -17.83 17.45 -11.29
CA GLU A 59 -17.74 18.86 -11.72
C GLU A 59 -16.92 19.71 -10.74
N LYS A 60 -17.16 19.54 -9.44
CA LYS A 60 -16.41 20.24 -8.39
C LYS A 60 -14.95 19.78 -8.34
N ALA A 61 -14.70 18.49 -8.56
CA ALA A 61 -13.35 17.93 -8.54
C ALA A 61 -12.47 18.44 -9.70
N ARG A 62 -13.07 18.91 -10.80
CA ARG A 62 -12.34 19.49 -11.95
C ARG A 62 -11.96 20.96 -11.76
N GLN A 63 -12.69 21.72 -10.96
CA GLN A 63 -12.39 23.13 -10.65
C GLN A 63 -11.06 23.32 -9.90
N CYS A 64 -10.50 24.53 -9.89
CA CYS A 64 -9.33 24.85 -9.07
C CYS A 64 -9.61 24.63 -7.58
N SER A 65 -8.59 24.17 -6.87
CA SER A 65 -8.62 23.82 -5.45
C SER A 65 -7.26 24.11 -4.83
N SER A 66 -7.18 24.22 -3.51
CA SER A 66 -5.89 24.36 -2.83
C SER A 66 -5.02 23.11 -3.04
N TYR A 67 -5.65 21.93 -3.10
CA TYR A 67 -4.99 20.70 -3.50
C TYR A 67 -5.96 19.67 -4.08
N LYS A 68 -5.44 18.82 -4.99
CA LYS A 68 -6.16 17.65 -5.51
C LYS A 68 -5.52 16.35 -5.03
N LEU A 69 -6.36 15.44 -4.57
CA LEU A 69 -6.00 14.05 -4.29
C LEU A 69 -6.41 13.22 -5.52
N ILE A 70 -5.43 12.81 -6.31
CA ILE A 70 -5.66 12.09 -7.58
C ILE A 70 -5.27 10.63 -7.39
N ASP A 71 -6.24 9.73 -7.44
CA ASP A 71 -6.01 8.30 -7.27
C ASP A 71 -6.27 7.48 -8.53
N ALA A 72 -5.35 6.56 -8.84
CA ALA A 72 -5.50 5.55 -9.87
C ALA A 72 -5.69 4.18 -9.21
N ARG A 73 -6.90 3.63 -9.41
CA ARG A 73 -7.34 2.33 -8.90
C ARG A 73 -6.66 1.13 -9.58
N GLY A 74 -6.80 -0.05 -9.01
CA GLY A 74 -6.27 -1.30 -9.53
C GLY A 74 -7.15 -1.92 -10.62
N THR A 75 -6.65 -3.01 -11.23
CA THR A 75 -7.36 -3.73 -12.29
C THR A 75 -8.72 -4.23 -11.81
N THR A 76 -9.73 -4.11 -12.66
CA THR A 76 -11.14 -4.49 -12.43
C THR A 76 -11.89 -3.71 -11.35
N GLU A 77 -11.26 -2.76 -10.65
CA GLU A 77 -12.01 -1.84 -9.81
C GLU A 77 -12.96 -0.99 -10.68
N PRO A 78 -14.23 -0.76 -10.26
CA PRO A 78 -15.17 0.08 -10.99
C PRO A 78 -14.70 1.54 -11.01
N GLN A 79 -15.30 2.43 -11.80
CA GLN A 79 -14.87 3.83 -11.78
C GLN A 79 -15.24 4.53 -10.45
N GLY A 80 -14.23 5.11 -9.80
CA GLY A 80 -14.38 5.85 -8.54
C GLY A 80 -13.06 5.90 -7.78
N VAL A 81 -13.11 6.29 -6.51
CA VAL A 81 -11.95 6.26 -5.61
C VAL A 81 -11.63 4.81 -5.28
N SER A 82 -10.37 4.40 -5.49
CA SER A 82 -9.89 3.07 -5.13
C SER A 82 -10.18 2.75 -3.68
N ILE A 83 -10.65 1.52 -3.44
CA ILE A 83 -10.87 1.04 -2.07
C ILE A 83 -9.58 1.05 -1.24
N MET A 84 -8.41 0.98 -1.88
CA MET A 84 -7.12 1.01 -1.19
C MET A 84 -6.81 2.38 -0.57
N PHE A 85 -7.45 3.43 -1.07
CA PHE A 85 -7.21 4.81 -0.64
C PHE A 85 -8.45 5.49 -0.07
N TYR A 86 -9.65 4.90 -0.23
CA TYR A 86 -10.90 5.53 0.17
C TYR A 86 -10.89 6.02 1.63
N PRO A 87 -10.49 5.21 2.64
CA PRO A 87 -10.47 5.67 4.03
C PRO A 87 -9.52 6.85 4.25
N MET A 88 -8.27 6.76 3.77
CA MET A 88 -7.29 7.85 3.93
C MET A 88 -7.70 9.12 3.18
N ILE A 89 -8.20 9.03 1.94
CA ILE A 89 -8.61 10.21 1.14
C ILE A 89 -9.79 10.91 1.82
N LYS A 90 -10.79 10.14 2.29
CA LYS A 90 -11.91 10.67 3.05
C LYS A 90 -11.41 11.38 4.32
N ASN A 91 -10.46 10.79 5.03
CA ASN A 91 -9.89 11.37 6.24
C ASN A 91 -9.10 12.67 5.95
N ILE A 92 -8.31 12.72 4.87
CA ILE A 92 -7.59 13.93 4.46
C ILE A 92 -8.57 15.07 4.18
N LEU A 93 -9.63 14.82 3.42
CA LEU A 93 -10.63 15.85 3.07
C LEU A 93 -11.44 16.32 4.28
N ALA A 94 -11.62 15.47 5.29
CA ALA A 94 -12.29 15.86 6.54
C ALA A 94 -11.40 16.76 7.44
N ASN A 95 -10.07 16.57 7.40
CA ASN A 95 -9.14 17.26 8.30
C ASN A 95 -8.47 18.49 7.67
N ILE A 96 -8.40 18.57 6.35
CA ILE A 96 -7.73 19.65 5.63
C ILE A 96 -8.74 20.30 4.68
N SER A 97 -8.91 21.61 4.80
CA SER A 97 -9.84 22.37 3.96
C SER A 97 -9.22 22.73 2.60
N GLY A 98 -10.08 23.02 1.62
CA GLY A 98 -9.66 23.44 0.28
C GLY A 98 -9.25 22.30 -0.67
N GLY A 99 -9.39 21.05 -0.23
CA GLY A 99 -9.11 19.86 -1.02
C GLY A 99 -10.29 19.32 -1.84
N VAL A 100 -9.97 18.60 -2.91
CA VAL A 100 -10.91 17.75 -3.64
C VAL A 100 -10.30 16.37 -3.93
N SER A 101 -11.13 15.34 -4.02
CA SER A 101 -10.75 14.02 -4.54
C SER A 101 -11.14 13.92 -6.02
N LEU A 102 -10.21 13.50 -6.86
CA LEU A 102 -10.39 13.33 -8.29
C LEU A 102 -9.86 11.96 -8.73
N PRO A 103 -10.68 10.91 -8.68
CA PRO A 103 -10.28 9.60 -9.17
C PRO A 103 -10.02 9.64 -10.67
N VAL A 104 -8.95 8.98 -11.11
CA VAL A 104 -8.54 8.96 -12.51
C VAL A 104 -9.59 8.24 -13.37
N GLU A 105 -10.02 8.88 -14.45
CA GLU A 105 -10.93 8.30 -15.43
C GLU A 105 -10.14 7.45 -16.43
N TYR A 106 -10.18 6.14 -16.26
CA TYR A 106 -9.56 5.18 -17.19
C TYR A 106 -10.19 3.79 -17.05
N PRO A 107 -9.95 2.85 -18.00
CA PRO A 107 -10.66 1.56 -17.99
C PRO A 107 -10.33 0.64 -16.81
N ALA A 108 -9.13 0.74 -16.22
CA ALA A 108 -8.64 -0.23 -15.23
C ALA A 108 -8.75 -1.71 -15.69
N GLY A 109 -8.54 -1.97 -16.98
CA GLY A 109 -8.83 -3.27 -17.60
C GLY A 109 -7.69 -4.29 -17.47
N THR A 110 -8.01 -5.56 -17.69
CA THR A 110 -7.04 -6.68 -17.63
C THR A 110 -5.90 -6.58 -18.64
N ALA A 111 -6.08 -5.82 -19.72
CA ALA A 111 -5.04 -5.52 -20.71
C ALA A 111 -3.85 -4.69 -20.16
N GLN A 112 -3.91 -4.20 -18.91
CA GLN A 112 -2.86 -3.39 -18.29
C GLN A 112 -2.49 -2.10 -19.06
N ASN A 113 -3.37 -1.62 -19.93
CA ASN A 113 -3.18 -0.39 -20.68
C ASN A 113 -3.62 0.83 -19.83
N THR A 114 -2.64 1.59 -19.35
CA THR A 114 -2.84 2.79 -18.51
C THR A 114 -2.83 4.10 -19.29
N THR A 115 -2.63 4.09 -20.62
CA THR A 115 -2.32 5.30 -21.40
C THR A 115 -3.36 6.41 -21.27
N THR A 116 -4.66 6.08 -21.30
CA THR A 116 -5.73 7.08 -21.16
C THR A 116 -5.72 7.72 -19.77
N GLY A 117 -5.46 6.93 -18.73
CA GLY A 117 -5.34 7.43 -17.37
C GLY A 117 -4.07 8.25 -17.14
N GLU A 118 -2.96 7.89 -17.77
CA GLU A 118 -1.74 8.71 -17.76
C GLU A 118 -2.00 10.09 -18.37
N ASN A 119 -2.65 10.13 -19.54
CA ASN A 119 -2.99 11.39 -20.20
C ASN A 119 -3.95 12.23 -19.34
N PHE A 120 -4.96 11.61 -18.73
CA PHE A 120 -5.85 12.29 -17.77
C PHE A 120 -5.08 13.02 -16.67
N VAL A 121 -4.14 12.35 -16.00
CA VAL A 121 -3.38 12.96 -14.89
C VAL A 121 -2.44 14.06 -15.41
N LEU A 122 -1.77 13.83 -16.54
CA LEU A 122 -0.89 14.81 -17.16
C LEU A 122 -1.65 16.09 -17.55
N ASP A 123 -2.83 15.95 -18.14
CA ASP A 123 -3.67 17.07 -18.54
C ASP A 123 -4.13 17.88 -17.33
N ILE A 124 -4.61 17.21 -16.26
CA ILE A 124 -5.02 17.88 -15.02
C ILE A 124 -3.86 18.68 -14.39
N ILE A 125 -2.66 18.10 -14.32
CA ILE A 125 -1.51 18.77 -13.69
C ILE A 125 -1.02 19.95 -14.57
N ARG A 126 -0.93 19.75 -15.89
CA ARG A 126 -0.51 20.81 -16.82
C ARG A 126 -1.52 21.94 -16.88
N GLU A 127 -2.82 21.62 -16.91
CA GLU A 127 -3.88 22.62 -16.85
C GLU A 127 -3.78 23.45 -15.57
N GLY A 128 -3.66 22.79 -14.42
CA GLY A 128 -3.54 23.52 -13.16
C GLY A 128 -2.26 24.33 -13.01
N LEU A 129 -1.16 23.95 -13.69
CA LEU A 129 0.06 24.76 -13.75
C LEU A 129 -0.20 26.15 -14.37
N HIS A 130 -1.14 26.24 -15.32
CA HIS A 130 -1.49 27.48 -16.01
C HIS A 130 -2.69 28.20 -15.38
N GLN A 131 -3.72 27.45 -14.98
CA GLN A 131 -5.01 28.01 -14.57
C GLN A 131 -5.19 28.12 -13.06
N CYS A 132 -4.48 27.31 -12.27
CA CYS A 132 -4.66 27.21 -10.82
C CYS A 132 -3.34 27.45 -10.07
N PRO A 133 -2.79 28.69 -10.07
CA PRO A 133 -1.53 28.97 -9.43
C PRO A 133 -1.54 28.57 -7.95
N GLY A 134 -0.56 27.79 -7.52
CA GLY A 134 -0.45 27.29 -6.15
C GLY A 134 -1.23 26.01 -5.84
N GLN A 135 -1.99 25.45 -6.79
CA GLN A 135 -2.64 24.15 -6.62
C GLN A 135 -1.61 23.04 -6.42
N LYS A 136 -1.74 22.30 -5.32
CA LYS A 136 -0.87 21.17 -4.97
C LYS A 136 -1.52 19.85 -5.38
N TYR A 137 -0.72 18.82 -5.63
CA TYR A 137 -1.23 17.48 -5.93
C TYR A 137 -0.64 16.44 -4.98
N ALA A 138 -1.48 15.51 -4.53
CA ALA A 138 -1.04 14.23 -4.01
C ALA A 138 -1.56 13.13 -4.94
N LEU A 139 -0.65 12.24 -5.35
CA LEU A 139 -0.94 11.16 -6.29
C LEU A 139 -1.00 9.83 -5.55
N PHE A 140 -1.96 8.98 -5.90
CA PHE A 140 -2.15 7.66 -5.30
C PHE A 140 -2.24 6.62 -6.41
N GLY A 141 -1.49 5.52 -6.32
CA GLY A 141 -1.47 4.49 -7.35
C GLY A 141 -1.47 3.09 -6.74
N TYR A 142 -2.51 2.30 -7.03
CA TYR A 142 -2.63 0.91 -6.57
C TYR A 142 -2.49 -0.05 -7.74
N SER A 143 -1.58 -1.04 -7.64
CA SER A 143 -1.46 -2.12 -8.63
C SER A 143 -1.24 -1.57 -10.06
N GLN A 144 -2.19 -1.75 -10.98
CA GLN A 144 -2.18 -1.08 -12.29
C GLN A 144 -2.09 0.44 -12.20
N GLY A 145 -2.75 1.07 -11.23
CA GLY A 145 -2.65 2.50 -10.97
C GLY A 145 -1.26 2.95 -10.49
N ALA A 146 -0.49 2.07 -9.83
CA ALA A 146 0.92 2.37 -9.53
C ALA A 146 1.75 2.47 -10.82
N THR A 147 1.50 1.57 -11.78
CA THR A 147 2.10 1.64 -13.13
C THR A 147 1.82 2.99 -13.80
N LEU A 148 0.55 3.41 -13.76
CA LEU A 148 0.11 4.69 -14.30
C LEU A 148 0.88 5.85 -13.67
N MET A 149 0.95 5.91 -12.33
CA MET A 149 1.63 7.01 -11.63
C MET A 149 3.14 7.04 -11.89
N LEU A 150 3.81 5.88 -11.97
CA LEU A 150 5.23 5.82 -12.35
C LEU A 150 5.46 6.42 -13.73
N ARG A 151 4.61 6.11 -14.71
CA ARG A 151 4.72 6.65 -16.07
C ARG A 151 4.40 8.14 -16.16
N VAL A 152 3.40 8.60 -15.41
CA VAL A 152 3.09 10.04 -15.28
C VAL A 152 4.29 10.79 -14.74
N LEU A 153 4.87 10.33 -13.63
CA LEU A 153 6.00 11.00 -12.97
C LEU A 153 7.22 11.14 -13.90
N ASN A 154 7.46 10.17 -14.79
CA ASN A 154 8.53 10.23 -15.78
C ASN A 154 8.25 11.16 -16.97
N ARG A 155 7.00 11.63 -17.14
CA ARG A 155 6.55 12.50 -18.24
C ARG A 155 6.27 13.94 -17.80
N LEU A 156 6.33 14.23 -16.50
CA LEU A 156 6.19 15.58 -15.96
C LEU A 156 7.52 16.31 -16.06
N ASP A 157 7.49 17.55 -16.57
CA ASP A 157 8.64 18.45 -16.46
C ASP A 157 8.83 18.92 -15.00
N HIS A 158 9.97 19.57 -14.72
CA HIS A 158 10.28 20.03 -13.37
C HIS A 158 9.23 21.01 -12.79
N ARG A 159 8.58 21.83 -13.62
CA ARG A 159 7.57 22.80 -13.16
C ARG A 159 6.31 22.08 -12.72
N ALA A 160 5.79 21.18 -13.54
CA ALA A 160 4.62 20.38 -13.23
C ALA A 160 4.88 19.43 -12.05
N LEU A 161 6.05 18.77 -12.02
CA LEU A 161 6.48 17.90 -10.93
C LEU A 161 6.64 18.66 -9.60
N SER A 162 6.96 19.96 -9.63
CA SER A 162 7.05 20.79 -8.42
C SER A 162 5.70 20.93 -7.70
N LEU A 163 4.58 20.83 -8.43
CA LEU A 163 3.23 20.89 -7.87
C LEU A 163 2.84 19.59 -7.17
N VAL A 164 3.43 18.46 -7.56
CA VAL A 164 3.24 17.17 -6.88
C VAL A 164 4.01 17.18 -5.57
N LYS A 165 3.28 17.16 -4.45
CA LYS A 165 3.85 17.26 -3.10
C LYS A 165 4.01 15.90 -2.43
N SER A 166 3.18 14.93 -2.80
CA SER A 166 3.19 13.58 -2.24
C SER A 166 2.79 12.56 -3.28
N VAL A 167 3.35 11.36 -3.21
CA VAL A 167 2.97 10.19 -4.00
C VAL A 167 2.87 8.98 -3.06
N ILE A 168 1.76 8.28 -3.10
CA ILE A 168 1.54 7.02 -2.39
C ILE A 168 1.36 5.92 -3.43
N LEU A 169 2.25 4.94 -3.44
CA LEU A 169 2.10 3.74 -4.25
C LEU A 169 1.82 2.56 -3.31
N VAL A 170 0.91 1.69 -3.71
CA VAL A 170 0.67 0.43 -3.01
C VAL A 170 0.57 -0.72 -4.01
N GLY A 171 1.16 -1.86 -3.68
CA GLY A 171 1.13 -3.04 -4.55
C GLY A 171 1.78 -2.79 -5.91
N ASN A 172 2.87 -2.02 -5.94
CA ASN A 172 3.55 -1.61 -7.17
C ASN A 172 4.15 -2.83 -7.91
N PRO A 173 3.66 -3.19 -9.11
CA PRO A 173 4.16 -4.35 -9.86
C PRO A 173 5.58 -4.15 -10.40
N TYR A 174 6.10 -2.93 -10.31
CA TYR A 174 7.44 -2.55 -10.73
C TYR A 174 8.39 -2.23 -9.56
N ARG A 175 8.08 -2.69 -8.34
CA ARG A 175 8.99 -2.53 -7.20
C ARG A 175 10.38 -3.07 -7.54
N THR A 176 11.41 -2.33 -7.11
CA THR A 176 12.82 -2.71 -7.20
C THR A 176 13.50 -2.55 -5.84
N PRO A 177 14.46 -3.42 -5.48
CA PRO A 177 15.21 -3.32 -4.23
C PRO A 177 15.96 -1.99 -4.05
N GLY A 178 16.19 -1.60 -2.80
CA GLY A 178 17.11 -0.53 -2.42
C GLY A 178 16.60 0.91 -2.60
N LYS A 179 15.40 1.11 -3.15
CA LYS A 179 14.77 2.44 -3.29
C LYS A 179 14.55 3.10 -1.93
N LEU A 180 14.81 4.41 -1.82
CA LEU A 180 14.57 5.14 -0.55
C LEU A 180 13.09 5.31 -0.24
N SER A 181 12.26 5.37 -1.28
CA SER A 181 10.80 5.48 -1.18
C SER A 181 10.09 4.19 -0.76
N SER A 182 10.78 3.04 -0.80
CA SER A 182 10.20 1.74 -0.46
C SER A 182 9.94 1.62 1.03
N VAL A 183 8.69 1.33 1.39
CA VAL A 183 8.26 1.11 2.77
C VAL A 183 7.47 -0.20 2.93
N ASN A 184 7.48 -0.72 4.16
CA ASN A 184 6.73 -1.91 4.57
C ASN A 184 5.31 -1.56 5.05
N GLU A 185 4.56 -2.53 5.56
CA GLU A 185 3.20 -2.35 6.07
C GLU A 185 3.07 -1.34 7.21
N LYS A 186 4.18 -1.04 7.91
CA LYS A 186 4.24 -0.08 9.02
C LYS A 186 4.65 1.32 8.57
N GLY A 187 4.82 1.56 7.27
CA GLY A 187 5.33 2.83 6.74
C GLY A 187 6.80 3.09 7.05
N GLN A 188 7.54 2.06 7.48
CA GLN A 188 8.97 2.14 7.75
C GLN A 188 9.75 1.75 6.50
N ARG A 189 10.97 2.28 6.35
CA ARG A 189 11.84 1.92 5.23
C ARG A 189 11.97 0.41 5.10
N ASP A 190 11.68 -0.09 3.92
CA ASP A 190 11.79 -1.50 3.59
C ASP A 190 13.20 -1.78 3.07
N TYR A 191 13.87 -2.74 3.71
CA TYR A 191 15.21 -3.19 3.36
C TYR A 191 15.19 -4.56 2.69
N SER A 192 14.02 -5.11 2.41
CA SER A 192 13.88 -6.38 1.68
C SER A 192 14.31 -6.22 0.22
N ASP A 193 14.80 -7.32 -0.35
CA ASP A 193 15.11 -7.43 -1.79
C ASP A 193 13.86 -7.76 -2.62
N SER A 194 12.70 -7.22 -2.22
CA SER A 194 11.43 -7.47 -2.90
C SER A 194 11.44 -6.90 -4.33
N VAL A 195 11.08 -7.74 -5.30
CA VAL A 195 10.96 -7.40 -6.71
C VAL A 195 9.52 -7.58 -7.16
N GLY A 196 8.94 -6.58 -7.82
CA GLY A 196 7.57 -6.69 -8.34
C GLY A 196 7.46 -7.63 -9.54
N ILE A 197 6.28 -8.23 -9.74
CA ILE A 197 6.03 -9.26 -10.76
C ILE A 197 6.39 -8.82 -12.19
N PHE A 198 6.13 -7.57 -12.56
CA PHE A 198 6.48 -7.06 -13.88
C PHE A 198 7.96 -6.70 -13.99
N THR A 199 8.60 -6.28 -12.90
CA THR A 199 10.06 -6.17 -12.86
C THR A 199 10.71 -7.55 -13.03
N SER A 200 10.25 -8.57 -12.29
CA SER A 200 10.75 -9.95 -12.39
C SER A 200 10.60 -10.50 -13.81
N SER A 201 9.44 -10.27 -14.45
CA SER A 201 9.18 -10.69 -15.83
C SER A 201 10.11 -9.96 -16.82
N ALA A 202 10.28 -8.65 -16.68
CA ALA A 202 11.17 -7.87 -17.54
C ALA A 202 12.65 -8.29 -17.39
N LEU A 203 13.09 -8.63 -16.16
CA LEU A 203 14.43 -9.16 -15.91
C LEU A 203 14.63 -10.52 -16.60
N ALA A 204 13.66 -11.42 -16.52
CA ALA A 204 13.71 -12.72 -17.20
C ALA A 204 13.76 -12.58 -18.73
N GLU A 205 13.18 -11.52 -19.29
CA GLU A 205 13.19 -11.22 -20.73
C GLU A 205 14.36 -10.33 -21.20
N ASN A 206 15.31 -9.98 -20.31
CA ASN A 206 16.38 -9.01 -20.60
C ASN A 206 15.88 -7.61 -21.05
N LYS A 207 14.71 -7.18 -20.55
CA LYS A 207 14.05 -5.91 -20.89
C LYS A 207 14.04 -4.90 -19.74
N SER A 208 15.03 -4.95 -18.84
CA SER A 208 15.10 -4.11 -17.64
C SER A 208 15.04 -2.60 -17.91
N ALA A 209 15.51 -2.15 -19.07
CA ALA A 209 15.48 -0.74 -19.47
C ALA A 209 14.05 -0.21 -19.75
N ALA A 210 13.08 -1.09 -20.03
CA ALA A 210 11.69 -0.73 -20.30
C ALA A 210 10.81 -0.67 -19.03
N VAL A 211 11.39 -1.00 -17.87
CA VAL A 211 10.67 -1.01 -16.59
C VAL A 211 10.43 0.45 -16.16
N PRO A 212 9.17 0.90 -16.02
CA PRO A 212 8.89 2.23 -15.48
C PRO A 212 9.37 2.27 -14.02
N GLN A 213 10.27 3.22 -13.72
CA GLN A 213 10.87 3.40 -12.41
C GLN A 213 10.76 4.87 -12.00
N LEU A 214 10.75 5.11 -10.69
CA LEU A 214 11.00 6.46 -10.17
C LEU A 214 12.42 6.89 -10.54
N SER A 215 12.56 8.13 -11.03
CA SER A 215 13.87 8.75 -11.19
C SER A 215 14.58 8.82 -9.83
N VAL A 216 15.92 8.90 -9.86
CA VAL A 216 16.73 8.99 -8.63
C VAL A 216 16.30 10.18 -7.77
N ASP A 217 16.02 11.32 -8.40
CA ASP A 217 15.62 12.54 -7.69
C ASP A 217 14.25 12.38 -7.03
N ILE A 218 13.28 11.75 -7.71
CA ILE A 218 11.95 11.52 -7.13
C ILE A 218 12.03 10.52 -5.99
N ASP A 219 12.76 9.41 -6.15
CA ASP A 219 12.96 8.41 -5.11
C ASP A 219 13.59 9.03 -3.84
N ARG A 220 14.58 9.91 -4.02
CA ARG A 220 15.30 10.56 -2.92
C ARG A 220 14.61 11.83 -2.38
N SER A 221 13.58 12.33 -3.05
CA SER A 221 12.89 13.58 -2.67
C SER A 221 12.16 13.50 -1.33
N GLY A 222 11.91 12.27 -0.84
CA GLY A 222 11.04 12.01 0.30
C GLY A 222 9.56 12.31 -0.01
N LYS A 223 9.17 12.60 -1.26
CA LYS A 223 7.76 12.79 -1.64
C LYS A 223 7.01 11.47 -1.75
N VAL A 224 7.71 10.36 -2.00
CA VAL A 224 7.11 9.08 -2.35
C VAL A 224 7.17 8.11 -1.18
N LEU A 225 6.06 7.43 -0.91
CA LEU A 225 6.01 6.19 -0.13
C LEU A 225 5.46 5.07 -1.03
N ASP A 226 6.24 4.02 -1.26
CA ASP A 226 5.86 2.84 -2.03
C ASP A 226 5.74 1.63 -1.10
N TYR A 227 4.50 1.32 -0.69
CA TYR A 227 4.17 0.26 0.25
C TYR A 227 4.09 -1.10 -0.44
N CYS A 228 4.76 -2.08 0.15
CA CYS A 228 4.56 -3.48 -0.16
C CYS A 228 4.18 -4.25 1.11
N LEU A 229 2.98 -4.86 1.12
CA LEU A 229 2.56 -5.71 2.25
C LEU A 229 3.29 -7.05 2.18
N ALA A 230 3.62 -7.60 3.34
CA ALA A 230 4.11 -8.97 3.42
C ALA A 230 3.11 -9.93 2.74
N GLY A 231 3.62 -10.78 1.86
CA GLY A 231 2.80 -11.71 1.08
C GLY A 231 2.07 -11.09 -0.12
N ASP A 232 2.27 -9.81 -0.46
CA ASP A 232 1.82 -9.27 -1.74
C ASP A 232 2.77 -9.70 -2.87
N GLY A 233 2.36 -10.73 -3.61
CA GLY A 233 3.07 -11.27 -4.77
C GLY A 233 3.12 -10.37 -6.01
N VAL A 234 2.43 -9.22 -6.01
CA VAL A 234 2.52 -8.24 -7.10
C VAL A 234 3.73 -7.34 -6.91
N CYS A 235 3.96 -6.82 -5.69
CA CYS A 235 5.12 -5.98 -5.40
C CYS A 235 6.33 -6.74 -4.82
N SER A 236 6.11 -7.94 -4.31
CA SER A 236 7.15 -8.86 -3.82
C SER A 236 6.88 -10.25 -4.41
N TYR A 237 7.20 -10.40 -5.69
CA TYR A 237 6.92 -11.60 -6.46
C TYR A 237 7.55 -12.84 -5.81
N ASN A 238 6.69 -13.82 -5.54
CA ASN A 238 7.06 -15.09 -4.96
C ASN A 238 6.44 -16.22 -5.79
N SER A 239 7.27 -16.90 -6.59
CA SER A 239 6.85 -18.03 -7.43
C SER A 239 6.39 -19.25 -6.63
N ALA A 240 6.69 -19.33 -5.33
CA ALA A 240 6.21 -20.38 -4.45
C ALA A 240 4.77 -20.14 -3.94
N CYS A 241 4.16 -18.98 -4.24
CA CYS A 241 2.79 -18.66 -3.84
C CYS A 241 1.81 -18.93 -5.00
N PRO A 242 1.00 -20.02 -4.96
CA PRO A 242 0.16 -20.43 -6.09
C PRO A 242 -1.12 -19.59 -6.28
N CYS A 243 -1.26 -18.47 -5.57
CA CYS A 243 -2.46 -17.65 -5.62
C CYS A 243 -2.49 -16.79 -6.89
N GLN A 244 -3.64 -16.78 -7.58
CA GLN A 244 -3.89 -15.80 -8.65
C GLN A 244 -3.87 -14.36 -8.11
N THR A 245 -4.33 -14.16 -6.87
CA THR A 245 -4.20 -12.87 -6.17
C THR A 245 -3.90 -13.09 -4.69
N PRO A 246 -2.71 -12.70 -4.23
CA PRO A 246 -2.35 -12.80 -2.83
C PRO A 246 -3.17 -11.85 -1.96
N ALA A 247 -3.54 -12.29 -0.75
CA ALA A 247 -4.38 -11.53 0.18
C ALA A 247 -3.76 -10.18 0.54
N GLY A 248 -2.43 -10.13 0.68
CA GLY A 248 -1.69 -8.88 0.87
C GLY A 248 -2.02 -7.85 -0.20
N HIS A 249 -2.10 -8.26 -1.47
CA HIS A 249 -2.39 -7.35 -2.58
C HIS A 249 -3.76 -6.68 -2.50
N LEU A 250 -4.72 -7.32 -1.82
CA LEU A 250 -6.10 -6.83 -1.71
C LEU A 250 -6.35 -6.06 -0.41
N SER A 251 -5.37 -5.94 0.50
CA SER A 251 -5.66 -5.55 1.88
C SER A 251 -5.23 -4.13 2.26
N TYR A 252 -4.58 -3.36 1.38
CA TYR A 252 -4.03 -2.04 1.73
C TYR A 252 -5.05 -1.07 2.34
N GLY A 253 -6.29 -1.07 1.85
CA GLY A 253 -7.40 -0.27 2.38
C GLY A 253 -7.82 -0.63 3.81
N LEU A 254 -7.46 -1.83 4.28
CA LEU A 254 -7.85 -2.40 5.57
C LEU A 254 -6.71 -2.41 6.59
N VAL A 255 -5.48 -2.05 6.18
CA VAL A 255 -4.32 -2.02 7.07
C VAL A 255 -4.20 -0.63 7.70
N ASP A 256 -4.54 -0.51 8.98
CA ASP A 256 -4.56 0.76 9.73
C ASP A 256 -3.24 1.52 9.64
N THR A 257 -2.11 0.83 9.72
CA THR A 257 -0.78 1.46 9.64
C THR A 257 -0.50 2.04 8.26
N VAL A 258 -0.92 1.37 7.18
CA VAL A 258 -0.82 1.93 5.81
C VAL A 258 -1.68 3.17 5.69
N GLN A 259 -2.95 3.10 6.14
CA GLN A 259 -3.88 4.23 6.05
C GLN A 259 -3.40 5.44 6.87
N THR A 260 -2.91 5.20 8.08
CA THR A 260 -2.48 6.27 9.01
C THR A 260 -1.17 6.91 8.56
N THR A 261 -0.14 6.13 8.24
CA THR A 261 1.17 6.69 7.86
C THR A 261 1.12 7.39 6.50
N ALA A 262 0.33 6.88 5.54
CA ALA A 262 0.11 7.55 4.27
C ALA A 262 -0.65 8.87 4.45
N PHE A 263 -1.67 8.91 5.32
CA PHE A 263 -2.38 10.13 5.70
C PHE A 263 -1.42 11.19 6.25
N GLU A 264 -0.59 10.83 7.24
CA GLU A 264 0.35 11.75 7.88
C GLU A 264 1.37 12.30 6.88
N HIS A 265 1.89 11.44 6.01
CA HIS A 265 2.80 11.82 4.93
C HIS A 265 2.15 12.81 3.97
N VAL A 266 0.95 12.53 3.48
CA VAL A 266 0.25 13.43 2.55
C VAL A 266 -0.05 14.78 3.20
N VAL A 267 -0.59 14.77 4.42
CA VAL A 267 -0.96 15.99 5.14
C VAL A 267 0.27 16.87 5.41
N SER A 268 1.37 16.30 5.90
CA SER A 268 2.60 17.04 6.17
C SER A 268 3.16 17.70 4.90
N ARG A 269 3.09 17.02 3.75
CA ARG A 269 3.58 17.52 2.46
C ARG A 269 2.69 18.60 1.84
N ILE A 270 1.37 18.48 1.96
CA ILE A 270 0.43 19.48 1.45
C ILE A 270 0.51 20.77 2.30
N LYS A 271 0.58 20.65 3.63
CA LYS A 271 0.70 21.80 4.54
C LYS A 271 2.08 22.47 4.48
N GLY A 272 3.17 21.68 4.42
CA GLY A 272 4.55 22.15 4.57
C GLY A 272 5.16 22.96 3.41
N GLY A 273 4.37 23.43 2.44
CA GLY A 273 4.85 24.17 1.27
C GLY A 273 4.79 25.69 1.37
N SER A 274 4.62 26.25 2.57
CA SER A 274 4.58 27.69 2.84
C SER A 274 5.71 28.09 3.79
N LYS A 275 6.94 27.95 3.33
CA LYS A 275 8.10 28.67 3.87
C LYS A 275 8.96 29.11 2.71
#